data_AF-A0A3A0V5X5-F1
#
_entry.id   AF-A0A3A0V5X5-F1
#
_cell.length_a   1.000
_cell.length_b   1.000
_cell.length_c   1.000
_cell.angle_alpha   90.00
_cell.angle_beta   90.00
_cell.angle_gamma   90.00
#
_symmetry.space_group_name_H-M   'P 1'
#
loop_
_entity.id
_entity.type
_entity.pdbx_description
1 polymer ?
#
loop_
_entity_poly.entity_id
_entity_poly.type
_entity_poly.pdbx_seq_one_letter_code
_entity_poly.pdbx_strand_id
1 'polypeptide(L)'
;MGPYMMHWYMMNYCFDHGYGRYNFYGLSGDFTENSEDYGVYRFKRGFNVQIEELIGDFYKPIKKSKYWLFNTLNNVRKKIKK
;
A
#
# COMPACT_ATOMS: atom_id res chain seq x y z
N MET A 1 17.63 15.42 -0.01
CA MET A 1 18.00 15.36 1.42
C MET A 1 16.83 15.56 2.37
N GLY A 2 15.83 16.40 2.07
CA GLY A 2 14.66 16.63 2.94
C GLY A 2 13.90 15.37 3.40
N PRO A 3 13.52 14.44 2.50
CA PRO A 3 12.78 13.23 2.88
C PRO A 3 13.54 12.34 3.87
N TYR A 4 14.85 12.14 3.64
CA TYR A 4 15.70 11.35 4.55
C TYR A 4 15.76 11.95 5.96
N MET A 5 15.89 13.28 6.06
CA MET A 5 15.90 13.97 7.35
C MET A 5 14.56 13.85 8.08
N MET A 6 13.44 13.97 7.36
CA MET A 6 12.11 13.80 7.92
C MET A 6 11.91 12.38 8.48
N HIS A 7 12.27 11.35 7.71
CA HIS A 7 12.17 9.97 8.18
C HIS A 7 13.11 9.68 9.36
N TRP A 8 14.34 10.22 9.35
CA TRP A 8 15.27 10.11 10.47
C TRP A 8 14.71 10.73 11.76
N TYR A 9 14.18 11.95 11.67
CA TYR A 9 13.55 12.63 12.80
C TYR A 9 12.38 11.80 13.37
N MET A 10 11.52 11.28 12.50
CA MET A 10 10.37 10.49 12.93
C MET A 10 10.75 9.11 13.50
N MET A 11 11.83 8.49 13.03
CA MET A 11 12.36 7.26 13.64
C MET A 11 12.88 7.52 15.06
N ASN A 12 13.61 8.61 15.27
CA ASN A 12 14.07 9.00 16.61
C ASN A 12 12.90 9.33 17.53
N TYR A 13 11.89 10.05 17.03
CA TYR A 13 10.65 10.27 17.75
C TYR A 13 10.00 8.95 18.19
N CYS A 14 10.03 7.91 17.34
CA CYS A 14 9.54 6.59 17.70
C CYS A 14 10.32 5.92 18.82
N PHE A 15 11.66 6.02 18.79
CA PHE A 15 12.49 5.51 19.88
C PHE A 15 12.21 6.26 21.20
N ASP A 16 12.14 7.59 21.16
CA ASP A 16 11.92 8.43 22.36
C ASP A 16 10.56 8.18 23.03
N HIS A 17 9.56 7.74 22.27
CA HIS A 17 8.20 7.48 22.76
C HIS A 17 7.89 5.99 22.95
N GLY A 18 8.88 5.10 22.78
CA GLY A 18 8.72 3.67 23.00
C GLY A 18 7.86 2.96 21.93
N TYR A 19 7.75 3.51 20.71
CA TYR A 19 7.06 2.84 19.61
C TYR A 19 7.97 1.75 19.00
N GLY A 20 7.52 0.50 19.05
CA GLY A 20 8.28 -0.65 18.52
C GLY A 20 8.25 -0.82 17.00
N ARG A 21 7.54 0.05 16.26
CA ARG A 21 7.36 -0.07 14.80
C ARG A 21 7.28 1.28 14.13
N TYR A 22 8.06 1.45 13.07
CA TYR A 22 7.99 2.59 12.16
C TYR A 22 7.44 2.15 10.79
N ASN A 23 6.27 2.66 10.39
CA ASN A 23 5.60 2.21 9.17
C ASN A 23 5.82 3.21 8.02
N PHE A 24 6.47 2.75 6.94
CA PHE A 24 6.64 3.50 5.69
C PHE A 24 5.40 3.47 4.78
N TYR A 25 4.35 2.76 5.18
CA TYR A 25 3.10 2.57 4.44
C TYR A 25 3.28 1.88 3.08
N GLY A 26 2.18 1.84 2.33
CA GLY A 26 2.01 1.04 1.12
C GLY A 26 3.02 1.30 -0.01
N LEU A 27 3.15 0.28 -0.82
CA LEU A 27 3.88 0.17 -2.08
C LEU A 27 2.96 -0.62 -3.02
N SER A 28 3.18 -0.52 -4.33
CA SER A 28 2.33 -1.17 -5.35
C SER A 28 2.30 -2.70 -5.22
N GLY A 29 3.36 -3.29 -4.67
CA GLY A 29 3.59 -4.73 -4.67
C GLY A 29 4.29 -5.23 -5.94
N ASP A 30 4.54 -4.37 -6.92
CA ASP A 30 5.38 -4.65 -8.08
C ASP A 30 6.82 -4.23 -7.80
N PHE A 31 7.73 -5.20 -7.72
CA PHE A 31 9.15 -4.96 -7.41
C PHE A 31 10.04 -4.88 -8.66
N THR A 32 9.45 -4.84 -9.85
CA THR A 32 10.20 -4.73 -11.10
C THR A 32 10.64 -3.30 -11.38
N GLU A 33 11.72 -3.13 -12.15
CA GLU A 33 12.26 -1.80 -12.48
C GLU A 33 11.31 -0.97 -13.37
N ASN A 34 10.35 -1.64 -14.02
CA ASN A 34 9.35 -1.01 -14.88
C ASN A 34 8.13 -0.49 -14.10
N SER A 35 8.05 -0.76 -12.79
CA SER A 35 6.95 -0.27 -11.96
C SER A 35 7.01 1.25 -11.80
N GLU A 36 5.83 1.89 -11.77
CA GLU A 36 5.71 3.33 -11.58
C GLU A 36 6.32 3.80 -10.25
N ASP A 37 6.29 2.95 -9.22
CA ASP A 37 6.76 3.24 -7.87
C ASP A 37 8.12 2.60 -7.53
N TYR A 38 8.87 2.12 -8.52
CA TYR A 38 10.19 1.50 -8.30
C TYR A 38 11.14 2.42 -7.52
N GLY A 39 11.11 3.73 -7.79
CA GLY A 39 11.92 4.72 -7.06
C GLY A 39 11.56 4.81 -5.57
N VAL A 40 10.27 4.73 -5.24
CA VAL A 40 9.78 4.73 -3.85
C VAL A 40 10.16 3.44 -3.16
N TYR A 41 10.06 2.30 -3.86
CA TYR A 41 10.53 1.01 -3.35
C TYR A 41 12.02 1.06 -3.00
N ARG A 42 12.88 1.56 -3.91
CA ARG A 42 14.33 1.70 -3.68
C ARG A 42 14.65 2.63 -2.51
N PHE A 43 13.93 3.76 -2.40
CA PHE A 43 14.06 4.68 -1.28
C PHE A 43 13.77 4.00 0.07
N LYS A 44 12.63 3.31 0.18
CA LYS A 44 12.23 2.61 1.42
C LYS A 44 13.22 1.50 1.76
N ARG A 45 13.69 0.74 0.77
CA ARG A 45 14.72 -0.31 0.94
C ARG A 45 16.02 0.23 1.53
N GLY A 46 16.36 1.49 1.27
CA GLY A 46 17.53 2.16 1.87
C GLY A 46 17.51 2.23 3.41
N PHE A 47 16.34 2.11 4.03
CA PHE A 47 16.18 2.08 5.49
C PHE A 47 16.12 0.66 6.09
N ASN A 48 16.50 -0.37 5.31
CA ASN A 48 16.45 -1.77 5.72
C ASN A 48 15.05 -2.23 6.17
N VAL A 49 14.01 -1.78 5.47
CA VAL A 49 12.61 -2.12 5.79
C VAL A 49 12.29 -3.58 5.44
N GLN A 50 11.34 -4.15 6.19
CA GLN A 50 10.69 -5.40 5.88
C GLN A 50 9.36 -5.12 5.17
N ILE A 51 9.06 -5.90 4.12
CA ILE A 51 7.78 -5.83 3.43
C ILE A 51 6.82 -6.78 4.15
N GLU A 52 5.68 -6.23 4.57
CA GLU A 52 4.58 -7.00 5.13
C GLU A 52 3.40 -6.94 4.16
N GLU A 53 3.05 -8.08 3.56
CA GLU A 53 1.84 -8.21 2.78
C GLU A 53 0.67 -8.52 3.73
N LEU A 54 -0.34 -7.66 3.73
CA LEU A 54 -1.53 -7.86 4.54
C LEU A 54 -2.49 -8.82 3.85
N ILE A 55 -3.41 -9.39 4.63
CA ILE A 55 -4.37 -10.41 4.17
C ILE A 55 -5.35 -9.92 3.09
N GLY A 56 -5.38 -8.61 2.84
CA GLY A 56 -6.24 -7.97 1.86
C GLY A 56 -7.67 -7.79 2.34
N ASP A 57 -8.59 -7.72 1.37
CA ASP A 57 -10.00 -7.41 1.61
C ASP A 57 -10.86 -8.67 1.64
N PHE A 58 -11.76 -8.74 2.62
CA PHE A 58 -12.80 -9.75 2.69
C PHE A 58 -14.17 -9.14 2.46
N TYR A 59 -14.92 -9.70 1.51
CA TYR A 59 -16.27 -9.25 1.20
C TYR A 59 -17.29 -10.32 1.58
N LYS A 60 -18.33 -9.92 2.34
CA LYS A 60 -19.48 -10.77 2.67
C LYS A 60 -20.78 -10.18 2.08
N PRO A 61 -21.18 -10.61 0.87
CA PRO A 61 -22.42 -10.15 0.27
C PRO A 61 -23.66 -10.62 1.04
N ILE A 62 -24.40 -9.70 1.67
CA ILE A 62 -25.63 -10.03 2.40
C ILE A 62 -26.78 -10.38 1.45
N LYS A 63 -26.97 -9.59 0.38
CA LYS A 63 -27.97 -9.85 -0.67
C LYS A 63 -27.27 -10.26 -1.97
N LYS A 64 -27.15 -11.57 -2.18
CA LYS A 64 -26.39 -12.15 -3.31
C LYS A 64 -26.83 -11.63 -4.69
N SER A 65 -28.14 -11.49 -4.92
CA SER A 65 -28.68 -11.00 -6.21
C SER A 65 -28.28 -9.56 -6.52
N LYS A 66 -28.43 -8.65 -5.54
CA LYS A 66 -28.02 -7.24 -5.70
C LYS A 66 -26.50 -7.11 -5.88
N TYR A 67 -25.73 -7.90 -5.14
CA TYR A 67 -24.28 -7.89 -5.26
C TYR A 67 -23.82 -8.36 -6.64
N TRP A 68 -24.44 -9.42 -7.17
CA TRP A 68 -24.18 -9.89 -8.52
C TRP A 68 -24.49 -8.82 -9.57
N LEU A 69 -25.67 -8.18 -9.49
CA LEU A 69 -26.04 -7.11 -10.42
C LEU A 69 -25.04 -5.94 -10.36
N PHE A 70 -24.69 -5.50 -9.16
CA PHE A 70 -23.68 -4.45 -8.97
C PHE A 70 -22.34 -4.83 -9.58
N ASN A 71 -21.84 -6.04 -9.33
CA ASN A 71 -20.54 -6.47 -9.82
C ASN A 71 -20.52 -6.58 -11.35
N THR A 72 -21.60 -7.09 -11.95
CA THR A 72 -21.77 -7.16 -13.41
C THR A 72 -21.76 -5.76 -14.03
N LEU A 73 -22.57 -4.83 -13.50
CA LEU A 73 -22.62 -3.44 -13.98
C LEU A 73 -21.27 -2.74 -13.82
N ASN A 74 -20.58 -2.96 -12.70
CA ASN A 74 -19.27 -2.39 -12.45
C ASN A 74 -18.22 -2.91 -13.44
N ASN A 75 -18.24 -4.22 -13.73
CA ASN A 75 -17.34 -4.82 -14.71
C ASN A 75 -17.58 -4.30 -16.12
N VAL A 76 -18.85 -4.14 -16.53
CA VAL A 76 -19.20 -3.52 -17.83
C VAL A 76 -18.71 -2.08 -17.89
N ARG A 77 -18.98 -1.27 -16.85
CA ARG A 77 -18.50 0.12 -16.76
C ARG A 77 -16.97 0.21 -16.87
N LYS A 78 -16.23 -0.67 -16.18
CA LYS A 78 -14.76 -0.69 -16.23
C LYS A 78 -14.23 -0.99 -17.64
N LYS A 79 -14.89 -1.86 -18.40
CA LYS A 79 -14.50 -2.16 -19.79
C LYS A 79 -14.78 -1.01 -20.77
N ILE A 80 -15.85 -0.25 -20.54
CA ILE A 80 -16.22 0.89 -21.41
C ILE A 80 -15.35 2.13 -21.14
N LYS A 81 -14.89 2.31 -19.90
CA LYS A 81 -14.01 3.43 -19.51
C LYS A 81 -12.52 3.19 -19.76
N LYS A 82 -12.14 2.00 -20.24
CA LYS A 82 -10.77 1.65 -20.59
C LYS A 82 -10.60 1.80 -22.09
#